data_AF-A0A2A5CFJ4-F1
#
_entry.id   AF-A0A2A5CFJ4-F1
#
_cell.length_a   1.000
_cell.length_b   1.000
_cell.length_c   1.000
_cell.angle_alpha   90.00
_cell.angle_beta   90.00
_cell.angle_gamma   90.00
#
_symmetry.space_group_name_H-M   'P 1'
#
loop_
_entity.id
_entity.type
_entity.pdbx_description
1 polymer ?
#
loop_
_entity_poly.entity_id
_entity_poly.type
_entity_poly.pdbx_seq_one_letter_code
_entity_poly.pdbx_strand_id
1 'polypeptide(L)'
;MGFGGNNGLTDFKDLLGASLQSDTTRVALFVTTAVILGAAYLLSQWIMNSKFGRVIVGIRDEEPRTRFLGYKTENYKLGLFVYSAMLAAIAGALYVPQVGIINPGEFSPINSIEIVVWVAVGGRGTLYGAVLGAVLVNYAKTRFTAIFPEAWLFALGGLFVAVTVLLPQGIIGLVKKKAEGKA
;
A
#
# COMPACT_ATOMS: atom_id res chain seq x y z
N MET A 1 3.01 -21.96 20.27
CA MET A 1 1.83 -21.25 19.75
C MET A 1 0.73 -21.32 20.79
N GLY A 2 0.42 -20.20 21.42
CA GLY A 2 -0.71 -20.06 22.35
C GLY A 2 -1.69 -19.02 21.83
N PHE A 3 -2.99 -19.19 22.13
CA PHE A 3 -3.99 -18.17 21.89
C PHE A 3 -3.87 -17.10 22.98
N GLY A 4 -3.19 -15.99 22.67
CA GLY A 4 -2.84 -14.88 23.57
C GLY A 4 -3.93 -13.80 23.74
N GLY A 5 -5.21 -14.18 23.62
CA GLY A 5 -6.34 -13.23 23.78
C GLY A 5 -6.30 -12.11 22.74
N ASN A 6 -6.23 -10.84 23.19
CA ASN A 6 -6.16 -9.67 22.32
C ASN A 6 -4.89 -9.60 21.46
N ASN A 7 -3.83 -10.33 21.83
CA ASN A 7 -2.61 -10.44 21.01
C ASN A 7 -2.69 -11.58 19.98
N GLY A 8 -3.80 -12.31 19.95
CA GLY A 8 -4.06 -13.41 19.01
C GLY A 8 -3.01 -14.52 19.04
N LEU A 9 -2.46 -14.87 17.88
CA LEU A 9 -1.40 -15.88 17.81
C LEU A 9 -0.08 -15.24 18.20
N THR A 10 0.50 -15.74 19.29
CA THR A 10 1.79 -15.28 19.82
C THR A 10 2.82 -16.39 19.75
N ASP A 11 4.06 -16.08 20.16
CA ASP A 11 5.16 -17.04 20.29
C ASP A 11 5.89 -17.36 18.97
N PHE A 12 5.89 -16.43 18.01
CA PHE A 12 6.79 -16.44 16.86
C PHE A 12 8.17 -15.98 17.31
N LYS A 13 8.95 -16.93 17.85
CA LYS A 13 10.31 -16.66 18.37
C LYS A 13 11.40 -16.92 17.33
N ASP A 14 11.16 -17.88 16.44
CA ASP A 14 12.13 -18.31 15.44
C ASP A 14 11.51 -18.33 14.04
N LEU A 15 12.28 -17.89 13.06
CA LEU A 15 11.97 -18.04 11.64
C LEU A 15 12.99 -19.01 11.04
N LEU A 16 12.53 -20.17 10.55
CA LEU A 16 13.40 -21.21 9.97
C LEU A 16 14.59 -21.60 10.88
N GLY A 17 14.40 -21.55 12.20
CA GLY A 17 15.44 -21.89 13.20
C GLY A 17 16.34 -20.72 13.65
N ALA A 18 16.14 -19.51 13.11
CA ALA A 18 16.83 -18.29 13.55
C ALA A 18 15.93 -17.42 14.43
N SER A 19 16.43 -16.96 15.58
CA SER A 19 15.65 -16.10 16.48
C SER A 19 15.31 -14.76 15.85
N LEU A 20 14.04 -14.38 15.89
CA LEU A 20 13.50 -13.09 15.42
C LEU A 20 13.95 -11.90 16.28
N GLN A 21 14.48 -12.15 17.48
CA GLN A 21 15.05 -11.12 18.34
C GLN A 21 16.52 -10.83 18.07
N SER A 22 17.20 -11.68 17.29
CA SER A 22 18.58 -11.44 16.86
C SER A 22 18.64 -10.25 15.89
N ASP A 23 19.58 -9.34 16.13
CA ASP A 23 19.82 -8.17 15.27
C ASP A 23 20.06 -8.58 13.81
N THR A 24 20.78 -9.69 13.59
CA THR A 24 21.03 -10.23 12.25
C THR A 24 19.73 -10.61 11.54
N THR A 25 18.79 -11.24 12.23
CA THR A 25 17.50 -11.66 11.65
C THR A 25 16.63 -10.46 11.33
N ARG A 26 16.62 -9.43 12.20
CA ARG A 26 15.88 -8.18 11.97
C ARG A 26 16.41 -7.43 10.75
N VAL A 27 17.73 -7.30 10.63
CA VAL A 27 18.37 -6.69 9.45
C VAL A 27 18.09 -7.51 8.20
N ALA A 28 18.16 -8.84 8.27
CA ALA A 28 17.83 -9.71 7.15
C ALA A 28 16.38 -9.52 6.68
N LEU A 29 15.40 -9.52 7.60
CA LEU A 29 13.99 -9.27 7.28
C LEU A 29 13.76 -7.88 6.67
N PHE A 30 14.43 -6.86 7.19
CA PHE A 30 14.37 -5.51 6.63
C PHE A 30 14.90 -5.47 5.20
N VAL A 31 16.08 -6.04 4.95
CA VAL A 31 16.70 -6.10 3.62
C VAL A 31 15.82 -6.92 2.66
N THR A 32 15.33 -8.08 3.08
CA THR A 32 14.42 -8.91 2.28
C THR A 32 13.15 -8.13 1.91
N THR A 33 12.56 -7.39 2.85
CA THR A 33 11.38 -6.56 2.59
C THR A 33 11.68 -5.43 1.62
N ALA A 34 12.82 -4.75 1.78
CA ALA A 34 13.24 -3.69 0.86
C ALA A 34 13.48 -4.23 -0.57
N VAL A 35 14.12 -5.40 -0.70
CA VAL A 35 14.35 -6.06 -1.99
C VAL A 35 13.03 -6.46 -2.63
N ILE A 36 12.11 -7.06 -1.87
CA ILE A 36 10.79 -7.46 -2.37
C ILE A 36 9.96 -6.24 -2.78
N LEU A 37 9.99 -5.16 -1.99
CA LEU A 37 9.33 -3.90 -2.34
C LEU A 37 9.90 -3.33 -3.65
N GLY A 38 11.22 -3.29 -3.79
CA GLY A 38 11.89 -2.85 -5.01
C GLY A 38 11.51 -3.71 -6.22
N ALA A 39 11.54 -5.03 -6.07
CA ALA A 39 11.14 -5.97 -7.12
C ALA A 39 9.66 -5.81 -7.51
N ALA A 40 8.77 -5.69 -6.53
CA ALA A 40 7.33 -5.45 -6.74
C ALA A 40 7.09 -4.12 -7.46
N TYR A 41 7.80 -3.07 -7.09
CA TYR A 41 7.73 -1.77 -7.76
C TYR A 41 8.19 -1.85 -9.21
N LEU A 42 9.36 -2.43 -9.47
CA LEU A 42 9.90 -2.58 -10.83
C LEU A 42 9.00 -3.46 -11.71
N LEU A 43 8.47 -4.55 -11.16
CA LEU A 43 7.54 -5.43 -11.85
C LEU A 43 6.23 -4.69 -12.17
N SER A 44 5.67 -3.96 -11.19
CA SER A 44 4.46 -3.15 -11.40
C SER A 44 4.68 -2.12 -12.49
N GLN A 45 5.83 -1.44 -12.47
CA GLN A 45 6.21 -0.45 -13.48
C GLN A 45 6.35 -1.09 -14.87
N TRP A 46 6.97 -2.27 -14.96
CA TRP A 46 7.09 -3.01 -16.21
C TRP A 46 5.74 -3.45 -16.77
N ILE A 47 4.84 -3.97 -15.92
CA ILE A 47 3.48 -4.35 -16.32
C ILE A 47 2.70 -3.13 -16.83
N MET A 48 2.79 -2.00 -16.14
CA MET A 48 2.10 -0.75 -16.53
C MET A 48 2.65 -0.11 -17.81
N ASN A 49 3.95 -0.27 -18.09
CA ASN A 49 4.55 0.20 -19.35
C ASN A 49 4.34 -0.77 -20.53
N SER A 50 3.86 -1.99 -20.27
CA SER A 50 3.63 -3.00 -21.31
C SER A 50 2.34 -2.75 -22.11
N LYS A 51 2.08 -3.58 -23.12
CA LYS A 51 0.79 -3.59 -23.85
C LYS A 51 -0.40 -3.81 -22.91
N PHE A 52 -0.23 -4.64 -21.87
CA PHE A 52 -1.27 -4.90 -20.88
C PHE A 52 -1.66 -3.63 -20.13
N GLY A 53 -0.67 -2.89 -19.62
CA GLY A 53 -0.90 -1.62 -18.92
C GLY A 53 -1.60 -0.57 -19.76
N ARG A 54 -1.26 -0.46 -21.06
CA ARG A 54 -1.96 0.45 -21.98
C ARG A 54 -3.45 0.12 -22.13
N VAL A 55 -3.80 -1.16 -22.20
CA VAL A 55 -5.21 -1.58 -22.22
C VAL A 55 -5.91 -1.26 -20.90
N ILE A 56 -5.25 -1.48 -19.76
CA ILE A 56 -5.78 -1.10 -18.44
C ILE A 56 -6.06 0.41 -18.35
N VAL A 57 -5.16 1.25 -18.84
CA VAL A 57 -5.37 2.71 -18.90
C VAL A 57 -6.57 3.03 -19.79
N GLY A 58 -6.72 2.37 -20.94
CA GLY A 58 -7.91 2.52 -21.79
C GLY A 58 -9.22 2.09 -21.10
N ILE A 59 -9.20 0.99 -20.35
CA ILE A 59 -10.34 0.53 -19.54
C ILE A 59 -10.71 1.57 -18.47
N ARG A 60 -9.71 2.17 -17.81
CA ARG A 60 -9.92 3.22 -16.81
C ARG A 60 -10.60 4.46 -17.39
N ASP A 61 -10.23 4.84 -18.60
CA ASP A 61 -10.74 6.05 -19.24
C ASP A 61 -12.15 5.82 -19.82
N GLU A 62 -12.35 4.77 -20.63
CA GLU A 62 -13.65 4.36 -21.17
C GLU A 62 -13.75 2.83 -21.38
N GLU A 63 -14.28 2.11 -20.38
CA GLU A 63 -14.48 0.66 -20.45
C GLU A 63 -15.35 0.21 -21.64
N PRO A 64 -16.53 0.82 -21.93
CA PRO A 64 -17.37 0.39 -23.05
C PRO A 64 -16.64 0.49 -24.38
N ARG A 65 -15.89 1.57 -24.60
CA ARG A 65 -15.10 1.80 -25.82
C ARG A 65 -14.00 0.75 -25.98
N THR A 66 -13.33 0.42 -24.90
CA THR A 66 -12.28 -0.63 -24.92
C THR A 66 -12.88 -2.00 -25.26
N ARG A 67 -14.09 -2.29 -24.78
CA ARG A 67 -14.84 -3.50 -25.15
C ARG A 67 -15.23 -3.51 -26.63
N PHE A 68 -15.66 -2.37 -27.19
CA PHE A 68 -15.97 -2.24 -28.63
C PHE A 68 -14.76 -2.47 -29.53
N LEU A 69 -13.54 -2.16 -29.07
CA LEU A 69 -12.29 -2.44 -29.79
C LEU A 69 -11.90 -3.93 -29.78
N GLY A 70 -12.73 -4.81 -29.18
CA GLY A 70 -12.52 -6.25 -29.16
C GLY A 70 -11.75 -6.77 -27.94
N TYR A 71 -11.40 -5.91 -26.98
CA TYR A 71 -10.75 -6.35 -25.74
C TYR A 71 -11.77 -6.90 -24.73
N LYS A 72 -11.48 -8.09 -24.19
CA LYS A 72 -12.25 -8.68 -23.07
C LYS A 72 -11.84 -8.04 -21.74
N THR A 73 -12.42 -6.88 -21.43
CA THR A 73 -12.07 -6.02 -20.28
C THR A 73 -12.07 -6.75 -18.93
N GLU A 74 -12.90 -7.78 -18.79
CA GLU A 74 -13.08 -8.60 -17.60
C GLU A 74 -11.79 -9.36 -17.26
N ASN A 75 -11.13 -9.93 -18.27
CA ASN A 75 -9.88 -10.69 -18.10
C ASN A 75 -8.73 -9.79 -17.65
N TYR A 76 -8.67 -8.57 -18.17
CA TYR A 76 -7.66 -7.58 -17.78
C TYR A 76 -7.87 -7.12 -16.33
N LYS A 77 -9.12 -6.82 -15.94
CA LYS A 77 -9.45 -6.46 -14.56
C LYS A 77 -9.16 -7.60 -13.59
N LEU A 78 -9.54 -8.83 -13.93
CA LEU A 78 -9.27 -10.01 -13.12
C LEU A 78 -7.77 -10.25 -12.96
N GLY A 79 -7.00 -10.18 -14.05
CA GLY A 79 -5.54 -10.34 -14.00
C GLY A 79 -4.87 -9.30 -13.11
N LEU A 80 -5.29 -8.03 -13.21
CA LEU A 80 -4.77 -6.96 -12.35
C LEU A 80 -5.17 -7.15 -10.88
N PHE A 81 -6.41 -7.60 -10.62
CA PHE A 81 -6.89 -7.91 -9.28
C PHE A 81 -6.07 -9.05 -8.64
N VAL A 82 -5.88 -10.16 -9.35
CA VAL A 82 -5.05 -11.30 -8.88
C VAL A 82 -3.63 -10.85 -8.60
N TYR A 83 -3.03 -10.05 -9.49
CA TYR A 83 -1.69 -9.48 -9.26
C TYR A 83 -1.63 -8.64 -7.98
N SER A 84 -2.62 -7.77 -7.75
CA SER A 84 -2.67 -6.97 -6.51
C SER A 84 -2.85 -7.82 -5.26
N ALA A 85 -3.64 -8.90 -5.34
CA ALA A 85 -3.83 -9.85 -4.24
C ALA A 85 -2.54 -10.62 -3.91
N MET A 86 -1.75 -11.00 -4.92
CA MET A 86 -0.43 -11.62 -4.72
C MET A 86 0.52 -10.67 -3.98
N LEU A 87 0.57 -9.39 -4.37
CA LEU A 87 1.39 -8.40 -3.68
C LEU A 87 0.96 -8.21 -2.22
N ALA A 88 -0.36 -8.13 -1.97
CA ALA A 88 -0.90 -8.02 -0.62
C ALA A 88 -0.57 -9.25 0.24
N ALA A 89 -0.66 -10.45 -0.32
CA ALA A 89 -0.31 -11.70 0.36
C ALA A 89 1.18 -11.74 0.76
N ILE A 90 2.08 -11.34 -0.16
CA ILE A 90 3.52 -11.25 0.12
C ILE A 90 3.78 -10.22 1.22
N ALA A 91 3.14 -9.05 1.16
CA ALA A 91 3.29 -8.01 2.18
C ALA A 91 2.84 -8.51 3.58
N GLY A 92 1.69 -9.19 3.66
CA GLY A 92 1.21 -9.79 4.90
C GLY A 92 2.14 -10.87 5.44
N ALA A 93 2.66 -11.74 4.57
CA ALA A 93 3.60 -12.79 4.97
C ALA A 93 4.92 -12.24 5.54
N LEU A 94 5.39 -11.09 5.04
CA LEU A 94 6.60 -10.42 5.55
C LEU A 94 6.33 -9.62 6.83
N TYR A 95 5.10 -9.14 7.02
CA TYR A 95 4.71 -8.34 8.18
C TYR A 95 4.70 -9.17 9.47
N VAL A 96 4.16 -10.41 9.44
CA VAL A 96 4.02 -11.25 10.63
C VAL A 96 5.35 -11.52 11.35
N PRO A 97 6.44 -11.93 10.67
CA PRO A 97 7.76 -12.10 11.31
C PRO A 97 8.32 -10.82 11.96
N GLN A 98 8.02 -9.65 11.39
CA GLN A 98 8.55 -8.38 11.89
C GLN A 98 7.83 -7.91 13.15
N VAL A 99 6.53 -8.13 13.22
CA VAL A 99 5.71 -7.78 14.39
C VAL A 99 5.77 -8.87 15.46
N GLY A 100 6.00 -10.13 15.08
CA GLY A 100 6.19 -11.26 15.99
C GLY A 100 4.91 -11.76 16.68
N ILE A 101 3.75 -11.18 16.34
CA ILE A 101 2.42 -11.59 16.79
C ILE A 101 1.42 -11.40 15.66
N ILE A 102 0.29 -12.12 15.70
CA ILE A 102 -0.86 -11.90 14.83
C ILE A 102 -2.04 -11.48 15.70
N ASN A 103 -2.33 -10.19 15.73
CA ASN A 103 -3.44 -9.62 16.48
C ASN A 103 -4.72 -9.62 15.63
N PRO A 104 -5.88 -10.09 16.13
CA PRO A 104 -7.16 -10.01 15.40
C PRO A 104 -7.56 -8.59 15.00
N GLY A 105 -7.12 -7.58 15.76
CA GLY A 105 -7.29 -6.17 15.45
C GLY A 105 -6.67 -5.74 14.12
N GLU A 106 -5.67 -6.47 13.60
CA GLU A 106 -5.09 -6.19 12.29
C GLU A 106 -6.07 -6.42 11.13
N PHE A 107 -7.10 -7.25 11.35
CA PHE A 107 -8.20 -7.49 10.41
C PHE A 107 -9.31 -6.44 10.49
N SER A 108 -9.16 -5.41 11.34
CA SER A 108 -10.13 -4.32 11.44
C SER A 108 -10.24 -3.55 10.13
N PRO A 109 -11.46 -3.15 9.70
CA PRO A 109 -11.66 -2.35 8.49
C PRO A 109 -10.86 -1.04 8.47
N ILE A 110 -10.51 -0.50 9.65
CA ILE A 110 -9.79 0.76 9.74
C ILE A 110 -8.42 0.71 9.06
N ASN A 111 -7.71 -0.41 9.17
CA ASN A 111 -6.40 -0.59 8.54
C ASN A 111 -6.50 -0.52 7.00
N SER A 112 -7.58 -1.07 6.43
CA SER A 112 -7.83 -0.96 4.99
C SER A 112 -8.12 0.47 4.57
N ILE A 113 -8.84 1.24 5.38
CA ILE A 113 -9.09 2.66 5.13
C ILE A 113 -7.76 3.43 5.15
N GLU A 114 -6.89 3.19 6.12
CA GLU A 114 -5.58 3.87 6.18
C GLU A 114 -4.77 3.65 4.89
N ILE A 115 -4.72 2.44 4.36
CA ILE A 115 -4.02 2.13 3.10
C ILE A 115 -4.61 2.93 1.93
N VAL A 116 -5.94 3.08 1.87
CA VAL A 116 -6.60 3.93 0.85
C VAL A 116 -6.20 5.40 1.02
N VAL A 117 -6.10 5.89 2.26
CA VAL A 117 -5.61 7.25 2.55
C VAL A 117 -4.17 7.44 2.08
N TRP A 118 -3.29 6.46 2.28
CA TRP A 118 -1.90 6.52 1.79
C TRP A 118 -1.86 6.77 0.29
N VAL A 119 -2.65 6.01 -0.48
CA VAL A 119 -2.73 6.17 -1.94
C VAL A 119 -3.36 7.50 -2.34
N ALA A 120 -4.41 7.94 -1.64
CA ALA A 120 -5.06 9.23 -1.92
C ALA A 120 -4.12 10.42 -1.68
N VAL A 121 -3.43 10.44 -0.54
CA VAL A 121 -2.45 11.48 -0.15
C VAL A 121 -1.29 11.52 -1.15
N GLY A 122 -0.73 10.36 -1.46
CA GLY A 122 0.39 10.24 -2.38
C GLY A 122 0.04 10.60 -3.83
N GLY A 123 -1.09 10.10 -4.29
CA GLY A 123 -1.61 10.27 -5.65
C GLY A 123 -1.92 8.93 -6.33
N ARG A 124 -3.20 8.67 -6.61
CA ARG A 124 -3.71 7.42 -7.22
C ARG A 124 -3.24 7.14 -8.66
N GLY A 125 -2.60 8.10 -9.32
CA GLY A 125 -2.14 7.97 -10.70
C GLY A 125 -0.71 7.44 -10.86
N THR A 126 0.01 7.21 -9.76
CA THR A 126 1.45 6.88 -9.78
C THR A 126 1.83 5.88 -8.71
N LEU A 127 2.65 4.90 -9.05
CA LEU A 127 3.14 3.89 -8.09
C LEU A 127 3.99 4.50 -6.98
N TYR A 128 4.90 5.42 -7.32
CA TYR A 128 5.75 6.10 -6.33
C TYR A 128 4.96 7.03 -5.40
N GLY A 129 3.77 7.47 -5.83
CA GLY A 129 2.84 8.20 -4.98
C GLY A 129 2.36 7.42 -3.80
N ALA A 130 1.89 6.19 -4.03
CA ALA A 130 1.46 5.33 -2.95
C ALA A 130 2.56 5.15 -1.89
N VAL A 131 3.82 4.99 -2.31
CA VAL A 131 4.97 4.87 -1.40
C VAL A 131 5.18 6.16 -0.59
N LEU A 132 5.19 7.32 -1.25
CA LEU A 132 5.33 8.61 -0.57
C LEU A 132 4.21 8.85 0.44
N GLY A 133 2.96 8.59 0.05
CA GLY A 133 1.81 8.74 0.92
C GLY A 133 1.84 7.80 2.11
N ALA A 134 2.26 6.54 1.92
CA ALA A 134 2.43 5.58 3.00
C ALA A 134 3.46 6.07 4.03
N VAL A 135 4.62 6.57 3.58
CA VAL A 135 5.66 7.11 4.48
C VAL A 135 5.16 8.34 5.22
N LEU A 136 4.56 9.30 4.52
CA LEU A 136 4.09 10.55 5.12
C LEU A 136 2.97 10.32 6.14
N VAL A 137 1.97 9.51 5.79
CA VAL A 137 0.83 9.25 6.68
C VAL A 137 1.26 8.41 7.87
N ASN A 138 2.13 7.42 7.73
CA ASN A 138 2.65 6.65 8.87
C ASN A 138 3.54 7.51 9.78
N TYR A 139 4.36 8.39 9.21
CA TYR A 139 5.13 9.35 10.00
C TYR A 139 4.21 10.29 10.79
N ALA A 140 3.19 10.85 10.13
CA ALA A 140 2.18 11.67 10.78
C ALA A 140 1.45 10.89 11.88
N LYS A 141 1.04 9.64 11.61
CA LYS A 141 0.42 8.74 12.59
C LYS A 141 1.28 8.63 13.83
N THR A 142 2.55 8.24 13.66
CA THR A 142 3.50 8.04 14.75
C THR A 142 3.69 9.30 15.61
N ARG A 143 3.71 10.48 14.99
CA ARG A 143 3.86 11.76 15.70
C ARG A 143 2.57 12.22 16.38
N PHE A 144 1.43 12.09 15.70
CA PHE A 144 0.13 12.53 16.23
C PHE A 144 -0.37 11.62 17.35
N THR A 145 -0.23 10.31 17.20
CA THR A 145 -0.66 9.36 18.23
C THR A 145 0.19 9.44 19.48
N ALA A 146 1.40 10.01 19.42
CA ALA A 146 2.21 10.30 20.60
C ALA A 146 1.64 11.45 21.47
N ILE A 147 0.77 12.31 20.91
CA ILE A 147 0.25 13.51 21.60
C ILE A 147 -1.26 13.37 21.86
N PHE A 148 -2.04 12.99 20.84
CA PHE A 148 -3.50 12.83 20.90
C PHE A 148 -3.95 11.56 20.14
N PRO A 149 -3.89 10.38 20.78
CA PRO A 149 -4.29 9.12 20.14
C PRO A 149 -5.75 9.09 19.67
N GLU A 150 -6.67 9.59 20.50
CA GLU A 150 -8.12 9.52 20.25
C GLU A 150 -8.55 10.37 19.04
N ALA A 151 -7.81 11.45 18.76
CA ALA A 151 -8.10 12.35 17.66
C ALA A 151 -7.61 11.84 16.29
N TRP A 152 -6.77 10.78 16.26
CA TRP A 152 -6.16 10.30 15.01
C TRP A 152 -7.19 9.88 13.98
N LEU A 153 -8.26 9.17 14.38
CA LEU A 153 -9.29 8.72 13.45
C LEU A 153 -10.04 9.90 12.79
N PHE A 154 -10.32 10.95 13.56
CA PHE A 154 -10.91 12.18 13.05
C PHE A 154 -9.94 12.91 12.11
N ALA A 155 -8.65 12.97 12.48
CA ALA A 155 -7.62 13.57 11.65
C ALA A 155 -7.43 12.80 10.33
N LEU A 156 -7.46 11.47 10.37
CA LEU A 156 -7.32 10.61 9.20
C LEU A 156 -8.52 10.73 8.26
N GLY A 157 -9.74 10.73 8.79
CA GLY A 157 -10.95 10.97 8.02
C GLY A 157 -10.98 12.37 7.40
N GLY A 158 -10.63 13.39 8.18
CA GLY A 158 -10.51 14.77 7.71
C GLY A 158 -9.44 14.92 6.62
N LEU A 159 -8.28 14.29 6.79
CA LEU A 159 -7.21 14.26 5.80
C LEU A 159 -7.68 13.60 4.50
N PHE A 160 -8.39 12.47 4.59
CA PHE A 160 -8.93 11.79 3.41
C PHE A 160 -9.89 12.69 2.62
N VAL A 161 -10.85 13.32 3.28
CA VAL A 161 -11.79 14.25 2.63
C VAL A 161 -11.05 15.46 2.05
N ALA A 162 -10.17 16.08 2.82
CA ALA A 162 -9.40 17.25 2.37
C ALA A 162 -8.57 16.95 1.12
N VAL A 163 -7.86 15.81 1.10
CA VAL A 163 -7.06 15.41 -0.05
C VAL A 163 -7.93 15.06 -1.24
N THR A 164 -9.01 14.30 -1.06
CA THR A 164 -9.86 13.91 -2.20
C THR A 164 -10.59 15.10 -2.85
N VAL A 165 -10.99 16.09 -2.06
CA VAL A 165 -11.69 17.29 -2.56
C VAL A 165 -10.71 18.33 -3.12
N LEU A 166 -9.63 18.64 -2.39
CA LEU A 166 -8.72 19.74 -2.75
C LEU A 166 -7.58 19.27 -3.67
N LEU A 167 -7.16 18.01 -3.56
CA LEU A 167 -5.98 17.43 -4.20
C LEU A 167 -6.31 16.08 -4.89
N PRO A 168 -7.18 16.04 -5.91
CA PRO A 168 -7.66 14.79 -6.53
C PRO A 168 -6.57 13.95 -7.23
N GLN A 169 -5.39 14.54 -7.44
CA GLN A 169 -4.19 13.90 -7.98
C GLN A 169 -3.11 13.65 -6.91
N GLY A 170 -3.43 13.89 -5.63
CA GLY A 170 -2.52 13.81 -4.49
C GLY A 170 -1.38 14.83 -4.54
N ILE A 171 -0.39 14.63 -3.67
CA ILE A 171 0.80 15.49 -3.55
C ILE A 171 1.59 15.53 -4.87
N ILE A 172 1.70 14.40 -5.57
CA ILE A 172 2.47 14.33 -6.83
C ILE A 172 1.85 15.20 -7.93
N GLY A 173 0.51 15.24 -8.00
CA GLY A 173 -0.19 16.10 -8.95
C GLY A 173 0.16 17.58 -8.78
N LEU A 174 0.36 18.04 -7.53
CA LEU A 174 0.79 19.42 -7.26
C LEU A 174 2.20 19.69 -7.75
N VAL A 175 3.13 18.76 -7.49
CA VAL A 175 4.54 18.90 -7.91
C VAL A 175 4.62 18.99 -9.44
N LYS A 176 3.86 18.15 -10.15
CA LYS A 176 3.81 18.16 -11.61
C LYS A 176 3.22 19.47 -12.16
N LYS A 177 2.09 19.94 -11.62
CA LYS A 177 1.46 21.22 -12.03
C LYS A 177 2.37 22.42 -11.78
N LYS A 178 3.14 22.42 -10.68
CA LYS A 178 4.10 23.48 -10.35
C LYS A 178 5.36 23.44 -11.23
N ALA A 179 5.75 22.25 -11.72
CA ALA A 179 6.84 22.11 -12.68
C ALA A 179 6.43 22.56 -14.08
N GLU A 180 5.19 22.28 -14.50
CA GLU A 180 4.65 22.71 -15.80
C GLU A 180 4.35 24.21 -15.84
N GLY A 181 3.93 24.83 -14.74
CA GLY A 181 3.74 26.30 -14.66
C GLY A 181 5.04 27.11 -14.53
N LYS A 182 6.20 26.46 -14.57
CA LYS A 182 7.54 27.09 -14.59
C LYS A 182 8.26 26.94 -15.94
N ALA A 183 7.65 26.26 -16.90
CA ALA A 183 8.08 26.20 -18.30
C ALA A 183 7.32 27.25 -19.11
#